data_AF-A0A8X7XEA1-F1
#
_entry.id   AF-A0A8X7XEA1-F1
#
_cell.length_a   1.000
_cell.length_b   1.000
_cell.length_c   1.000
_cell.angle_alpha   90.00
_cell.angle_beta   90.00
_cell.angle_gamma   90.00
#
_symmetry.space_group_name_H-M   'P 1'
#
loop_
_entity.id
_entity.type
_entity.pdbx_description
1 polymer ?
#
loop_
_entity_poly.entity_id
_entity_poly.type
_entity_poly.pdbx_seq_one_letter_code
_entity_poly.pdbx_strand_id
1 'polypeptide(L)'
;MVDFQRLRYEPENENEPFEEKVVEVRYDPCRSADIALVAGGKRKRWIIASENMKAGDVVKTSGVISRMAVSAKEGDAYPLGALPVGTLVHNVEIEAGKGGHFEKLPNEGNKAMEALLLPVHSVLEGDTPGRWRLISDLTTIVNTKERVPERALIRESS
;
A
#
# COMPACT_ATOMS: atom_id res chain seq x y z
N MET A 1 4.46 15.96 3.47
CA MET A 1 5.28 14.73 3.44
C MET A 1 4.33 13.56 3.48
N VAL A 2 4.44 12.62 2.54
CA VAL A 2 3.61 11.40 2.47
C VAL A 2 4.20 10.35 3.40
N ASP A 3 3.34 9.65 4.14
CA ASP A 3 3.69 8.55 5.01
C ASP A 3 3.55 7.23 4.23
N PHE A 4 4.70 6.66 3.83
CA PHE A 4 4.76 5.37 3.14
C PHE A 4 4.71 4.18 4.10
N GLN A 5 4.87 4.43 5.41
CA GLN A 5 4.78 3.40 6.45
C GLN A 5 3.35 3.37 7.01
N ARG A 6 2.50 2.53 6.40
CA ARG A 6 1.09 2.43 6.81
C ARG A 6 0.96 1.93 8.23
N LEU A 7 1.72 0.89 8.59
CA LEU A 7 1.72 0.34 9.94
C LEU A 7 2.67 1.15 10.84
N ARG A 8 2.09 2.14 11.51
CA ARG A 8 2.74 2.87 12.60
C ARG A 8 1.77 2.88 13.77
N TYR A 9 2.07 2.20 14.87
CA TYR A 9 1.21 2.22 16.05
C TYR A 9 1.37 3.56 16.80
N GLU A 10 0.32 3.97 17.52
CA GLU A 10 0.50 4.97 18.58
C GLU A 10 1.26 4.28 19.74
N PRO A 11 2.16 4.99 20.44
CA PRO A 11 2.98 4.40 21.50
C PRO A 11 2.17 3.78 22.65
N GLU A 12 0.90 4.16 22.78
CA GLU A 12 -0.03 3.64 23.80
C GLU A 12 -0.73 2.33 23.37
N ASN A 13 -0.78 2.03 22.06
CA ASN A 13 -1.56 0.92 21.48
C ASN A 13 -0.69 0.07 20.52
N GLU A 14 0.38 -0.52 21.06
CA GLU A 14 1.19 -1.48 20.31
C GLU A 14 0.37 -2.72 19.92
N ASN A 15 0.41 -3.09 18.63
CA ASN A 15 -0.19 -4.31 18.07
C ASN A 15 -1.72 -4.35 17.96
N GLU A 16 -2.43 -3.25 18.25
CA GLU A 16 -3.87 -3.19 18.01
C GLU A 16 -4.19 -2.65 16.61
N PRO A 17 -5.08 -3.33 15.84
CA PRO A 17 -5.53 -2.80 14.57
C PRO A 17 -6.25 -1.47 14.80
N PHE A 18 -5.95 -0.48 13.95
CA PHE A 18 -6.57 0.83 14.02
C PHE A 18 -7.25 1.18 12.70
N GLU A 19 -8.25 2.06 12.79
CA GLU A 19 -9.02 2.54 11.66
C GLU A 19 -8.79 4.04 11.48
N GLU A 20 -8.65 4.46 10.22
CA GLU A 20 -8.49 5.85 9.85
C GLU A 20 -9.60 6.24 8.87
N LYS A 21 -10.14 7.44 9.01
CA LYS A 21 -11.14 7.97 8.08
C LYS A 21 -10.45 8.84 7.04
N VAL A 22 -10.78 8.62 5.77
CA VAL A 22 -10.38 9.48 4.66
C VAL A 22 -11.12 10.81 4.78
N VAL A 23 -10.38 11.88 4.96
CA VAL A 23 -10.90 13.25 5.06
C VAL A 23 -11.06 13.84 3.67
N GLU A 24 -10.06 13.69 2.82
CA GLU A 24 -10.03 14.25 1.47
C GLU A 24 -9.03 13.50 0.60
N VAL A 25 -9.28 13.46 -0.72
CA VAL A 25 -8.33 12.97 -1.73
C VAL A 25 -7.96 14.14 -2.63
N ARG A 26 -6.66 14.37 -2.80
CA ARG A 26 -6.13 15.49 -3.59
C ARG A 26 -5.07 15.00 -4.57
N TYR A 27 -4.98 15.72 -5.67
CA TYR A 27 -3.87 15.58 -6.60
C TYR A 27 -2.57 16.09 -6.00
N ASP A 28 -1.48 15.35 -6.24
CA ASP A 28 -0.13 15.78 -5.92
C ASP A 28 0.72 15.93 -7.20
N PRO A 29 1.30 17.10 -7.47
CA PRO A 29 2.11 17.32 -8.68
C PRO A 29 3.48 16.65 -8.63
N CYS A 30 3.95 16.19 -7.47
CA CYS A 30 5.27 15.59 -7.30
C CYS A 30 5.28 14.08 -7.59
N ARG A 31 4.13 13.48 -7.91
CA ARG A 31 3.99 12.05 -8.19
C ARG A 31 2.82 11.80 -9.13
N SER A 32 2.75 10.62 -9.77
CA SER A 32 1.63 10.30 -10.67
C SER A 32 0.35 9.88 -9.94
N ALA A 33 0.46 9.41 -8.69
CA ALA A 33 -0.67 8.99 -7.88
C ALA A 33 -1.26 10.14 -7.04
N ASP A 34 -2.58 10.15 -6.88
CA ASP A 34 -3.27 11.02 -5.94
C ASP A 34 -2.90 10.65 -4.48
N ILE A 35 -3.06 11.61 -3.57
CA ILE A 35 -2.86 11.42 -2.13
C ILE A 35 -4.16 11.58 -1.36
N ALA A 36 -4.31 10.77 -0.31
CA ALA A 36 -5.42 10.86 0.61
C ALA A 36 -4.95 11.40 1.96
N LEU A 37 -5.68 12.38 2.50
CA LEU A 37 -5.57 12.79 3.89
C LEU A 37 -6.41 11.85 4.73
N VAL A 38 -5.76 11.09 5.60
CA VAL A 38 -6.44 10.21 6.56
C VAL A 38 -6.28 10.74 7.98
N ALA A 39 -7.31 10.55 8.79
CA ALA A 39 -7.34 10.94 10.19
C ALA A 39 -7.89 9.78 11.04
N GLY A 40 -7.16 9.43 12.09
CA GLY A 40 -7.56 8.39 13.05
C GLY A 40 -6.96 8.69 14.41
N GLY A 41 -7.70 8.42 15.48
CA GLY A 41 -7.27 8.73 16.85
C GLY A 41 -6.86 10.20 17.00
N LYS A 42 -5.58 10.43 17.35
CA LYS A 42 -5.01 11.78 17.58
C LYS A 42 -4.13 12.28 16.43
N ARG A 43 -4.07 11.56 15.30
CA ARG A 43 -3.14 11.86 14.20
C ARG A 43 -3.83 12.08 12.86
N LYS A 44 -3.15 12.84 12.00
CA LYS A 44 -3.49 13.02 10.58
C LYS A 44 -2.25 12.79 9.74
N ARG A 45 -2.39 12.10 8.62
CA ARG A 45 -1.28 11.84 7.71
C ARG A 45 -1.74 11.76 6.26
N TRP A 46 -0.81 12.02 5.37
CA TRP A 46 -1.00 11.85 3.93
C TRP A 46 -0.53 10.46 3.53
N ILE A 47 -1.36 9.71 2.84
CA ILE A 47 -1.04 8.40 2.29
C ILE A 47 -1.27 8.43 0.77
N ILE A 48 -0.76 7.42 0.07
CA ILE A 48 -1.11 7.21 -1.33
C ILE A 48 -2.57 6.77 -1.43
N ALA A 49 -3.32 7.38 -2.33
CA ALA A 49 -4.73 7.04 -2.54
C ALA A 49 -4.86 5.83 -3.49
N SER A 50 -5.68 4.86 -3.09
CA SER A 50 -6.12 3.77 -3.96
C SER A 50 -7.18 4.26 -4.96
N GLU A 51 -7.30 3.60 -6.11
CA GLU A 51 -8.14 3.98 -7.25
C GLU A 51 -9.56 4.45 -6.86
N ASN A 52 -10.25 3.64 -6.05
CA ASN A 52 -11.64 3.89 -5.66
C ASN A 52 -11.79 4.63 -4.33
N MET A 53 -10.70 5.10 -3.73
CA MET A 53 -10.73 5.78 -2.44
C MET A 53 -11.45 7.14 -2.54
N LYS A 54 -12.41 7.37 -1.62
CA LYS A 54 -13.23 8.58 -1.55
C LYS A 54 -13.22 9.19 -0.15
N ALA A 55 -13.52 10.48 -0.08
CA ALA A 55 -13.71 11.17 1.20
C ALA A 55 -14.89 10.53 1.96
N GLY A 56 -14.67 10.20 3.23
CA GLY A 56 -15.62 9.52 4.08
C GLY A 56 -15.35 8.04 4.29
N ASP A 57 -14.53 7.41 3.44
CA ASP A 57 -14.16 6.00 3.56
C ASP A 57 -13.36 5.73 4.84
N VAL A 58 -13.47 4.52 5.36
CA VAL A 58 -12.72 4.05 6.52
C VAL A 58 -11.74 3.00 6.06
N VAL A 59 -10.45 3.25 6.29
CA VAL A 59 -9.36 2.33 5.99
C VAL A 59 -8.87 1.68 7.26
N LYS A 60 -8.70 0.36 7.23
CA LYS A 60 -8.22 -0.42 8.36
C LYS A 60 -6.75 -0.77 8.18
N THR A 61 -5.96 -0.59 9.23
CA THR A 61 -4.56 -1.01 9.26
C THR A 61 -4.33 -1.98 10.41
N SER A 62 -3.70 -3.11 10.11
CA SER A 62 -3.36 -4.14 11.09
C SER A 62 -1.99 -4.70 10.80
N GLY A 63 -1.21 -4.99 11.84
CA GLY A 63 0.04 -5.77 11.74
C GLY A 63 -0.13 -7.24 12.14
N VAL A 64 -1.36 -7.67 12.47
CA VAL A 64 -1.62 -9.01 13.00
C VAL A 64 -1.81 -10.01 11.87
N ILE A 65 -1.04 -11.10 11.92
CA ILE A 65 -1.20 -12.26 11.03
C ILE A 65 -2.16 -13.24 11.70
N SER A 66 -3.38 -13.33 11.17
CA SER A 66 -4.36 -14.31 11.62
C SER A 66 -4.09 -15.69 11.00
N ARG A 67 -4.58 -16.75 11.65
CA ARG A 67 -4.56 -18.11 11.08
C ARG A 67 -5.45 -18.22 9.84
N MET A 68 -6.51 -17.41 9.76
CA MET A 68 -7.40 -17.34 8.61
C MET A 68 -7.11 -16.09 7.80
N ALA A 69 -7.14 -16.21 6.47
CA ALA A 69 -6.98 -15.08 5.57
C ALA A 69 -8.08 -14.03 5.81
N VAL A 70 -7.68 -12.77 5.81
CA VAL A 70 -8.58 -11.63 6.01
C VAL A 70 -9.16 -11.22 4.66
N SER A 71 -10.49 -11.01 4.60
CA SER A 71 -11.12 -10.34 3.47
C SER A 71 -10.88 -8.83 3.62
N ALA A 72 -9.83 -8.35 2.97
CA ALA A 72 -9.42 -6.95 3.02
C ALA A 72 -10.16 -6.11 1.97
N LYS A 73 -10.50 -4.88 2.34
CA LYS A 73 -11.09 -3.89 1.43
C LYS A 73 -10.01 -3.03 0.80
N GLU A 74 -10.39 -2.29 -0.24
CA GLU A 74 -9.50 -1.34 -0.89
C GLU A 74 -9.03 -0.24 0.06
N GLY A 75 -7.71 0.00 0.06
CA GLY A 75 -7.07 1.00 0.91
C GLY A 75 -6.72 0.50 2.32
N ASP A 76 -7.18 -0.70 2.69
CA ASP A 76 -6.75 -1.36 3.91
C ASP A 76 -5.26 -1.74 3.84
N ALA A 77 -4.61 -1.83 4.99
CA ALA A 77 -3.22 -2.26 5.08
C ALA A 77 -3.08 -3.46 6.04
N TYR A 78 -2.49 -4.53 5.54
CA TYR A 78 -2.30 -5.79 6.27
C TYR A 78 -0.92 -6.38 5.93
N PRO A 79 -0.39 -7.29 6.77
CA PRO A 79 0.79 -8.04 6.41
C PRO A 79 0.50 -9.02 5.27
N LEU A 80 1.49 -9.29 4.41
CA LEU A 80 1.33 -10.22 3.29
C LEU A 80 0.81 -11.60 3.73
N GLY A 81 1.27 -12.09 4.87
CA GLY A 81 0.83 -13.39 5.42
C GLY A 81 -0.64 -13.44 5.87
N ALA A 82 -1.30 -12.29 6.05
CA ALA A 82 -2.71 -12.23 6.45
C ALA A 82 -3.67 -12.24 5.24
N LEU A 83 -3.17 -12.08 4.02
CA LEU A 83 -3.99 -11.93 2.82
C LEU A 83 -4.18 -13.25 2.08
N PRO A 84 -5.33 -13.47 1.42
CA PRO A 84 -5.52 -14.63 0.58
C PRO A 84 -4.62 -14.55 -0.66
N VAL A 85 -4.17 -15.71 -1.12
CA VAL A 85 -3.39 -15.83 -2.35
C VAL A 85 -4.20 -15.29 -3.54
N GLY A 86 -3.55 -14.52 -4.41
CA GLY A 86 -4.20 -13.86 -5.55
C GLY A 86 -4.75 -12.46 -5.24
N THR A 87 -4.65 -11.99 -3.99
CA THR A 87 -4.93 -10.58 -3.67
C THR A 87 -3.91 -9.69 -4.36
N LEU A 88 -4.40 -8.60 -4.94
CA LEU A 88 -3.57 -7.58 -5.58
C LEU A 88 -3.11 -6.57 -4.52
N VAL A 89 -1.81 -6.34 -4.45
CA VAL A 89 -1.19 -5.48 -3.44
C VAL A 89 -0.28 -4.43 -4.08
N HIS A 90 -0.09 -3.31 -3.37
CA HIS A 90 0.86 -2.26 -3.75
C HIS A 90 1.52 -1.65 -2.50
N ASN A 91 2.52 -0.79 -2.71
CA ASN A 91 3.29 -0.16 -1.63
C ASN A 91 3.85 -1.21 -0.65
N VAL A 92 4.50 -2.24 -1.20
CA VAL A 92 5.12 -3.33 -0.46
C VAL A 92 6.46 -2.86 0.14
N GLU A 93 6.70 -3.18 1.40
CA GLU A 93 7.99 -2.92 2.06
C GLU A 93 9.04 -3.93 1.59
N ILE A 94 10.29 -3.50 1.37
CA ILE A 94 11.39 -4.45 1.09
C ILE A 94 11.80 -5.16 2.38
N GLU A 95 11.82 -4.43 3.49
CA GLU A 95 12.06 -4.97 4.83
C GLU A 95 11.00 -4.42 5.78
N ALA A 96 10.56 -5.25 6.71
CA ALA A 96 9.51 -4.90 7.66
C ALA A 96 9.85 -3.61 8.44
N GLY A 97 8.94 -2.64 8.40
CA GLY A 97 9.09 -1.38 9.14
C GLY A 97 9.95 -0.32 8.46
N LYS A 98 10.54 -0.58 7.29
CA LYS A 98 11.24 0.45 6.49
C LYS A 98 10.29 1.33 5.65
N GLY A 99 9.01 0.97 5.58
CA GLY A 99 8.03 1.62 4.71
C GLY A 99 8.18 1.20 3.25
N GLY A 100 7.14 1.46 2.45
CA GLY A 100 7.12 1.09 1.03
C GLY A 100 8.30 1.71 0.28
N HIS A 101 9.06 0.88 -0.43
CA HIS A 101 10.18 1.35 -1.25
C HIS A 101 9.77 1.31 -2.72
N PHE A 102 9.92 2.44 -3.41
CA PHE A 102 9.73 2.52 -4.86
C PHE A 102 11.05 2.16 -5.52
N GLU A 103 11.29 0.88 -5.78
CA GLU A 103 12.41 0.49 -6.62
C GLU A 103 12.06 0.88 -8.06
N LYS A 104 12.75 1.90 -8.58
CA LYS A 104 12.71 2.20 -10.02
C LYS A 104 13.24 0.95 -10.73
N LEU A 105 12.37 0.25 -11.45
CA LEU A 105 12.81 -0.84 -12.33
C LEU A 105 13.87 -0.29 -13.31
N PRO A 106 15.04 -0.94 -13.46
CA PRO A 106 16.20 -0.35 -14.13
C PRO A 106 16.01 -0.01 -15.62
N ASN A 107 14.99 -0.55 -16.29
CA ASN A 107 14.93 -0.61 -17.75
C ASN A 107 13.69 0.04 -18.38
N GLU A 108 12.85 0.73 -17.60
CA GLU A 108 11.73 1.50 -18.15
C GLU A 108 11.97 3.00 -17.94
N GLY A 109 12.45 3.66 -19.00
CA GLY A 109 12.75 5.09 -19.00
C GLY A 109 11.56 5.91 -18.52
N ASN A 110 11.75 6.71 -17.46
CA ASN A 110 10.78 7.66 -16.90
C ASN A 110 9.31 7.18 -16.73
N LYS A 111 9.03 5.87 -16.78
CA LYS A 111 7.79 5.25 -16.29
C LYS A 111 7.87 5.05 -14.77
N ALA A 112 8.38 6.08 -14.10
CA ALA A 112 8.23 6.19 -12.66
C ALA A 112 6.72 6.19 -12.38
N MET A 113 6.29 5.43 -11.37
CA MET A 113 4.94 5.48 -10.79
C MET A 113 3.88 4.52 -11.38
N GLU A 114 4.25 3.34 -11.87
CA GLU A 114 3.27 2.24 -11.88
C GLU A 114 3.56 1.37 -10.65
N ALA A 115 2.75 1.51 -9.62
CA ALA A 115 2.75 0.59 -8.50
C ALA A 115 2.70 -0.84 -9.04
N LEU A 116 3.78 -1.60 -8.83
CA LEU A 116 3.86 -3.00 -9.22
C LEU A 116 2.70 -3.75 -8.53
N LEU A 117 1.67 -4.02 -9.32
CA LEU A 117 0.43 -4.62 -8.89
C LEU A 117 0.68 -6.14 -8.90
N LEU A 118 1.24 -6.62 -7.80
CA LEU A 118 1.70 -8.00 -7.69
C LEU A 118 0.65 -8.84 -6.97
N PRO A 119 0.37 -10.07 -7.43
CA PRO A 119 -0.34 -11.02 -6.60
C PRO A 119 0.55 -11.42 -5.41
N VAL A 120 -0.04 -11.69 -4.25
CA VAL A 120 0.69 -12.06 -3.02
C VAL A 120 1.74 -13.16 -3.23
N HIS A 121 1.49 -14.14 -4.11
CA HIS A 121 2.44 -15.21 -4.39
C HIS A 121 3.67 -14.77 -5.20
N SER A 122 3.70 -13.56 -5.77
CA SER A 122 4.84 -13.05 -6.54
C SER A 122 5.82 -12.28 -5.67
N VAL A 123 5.44 -11.93 -4.44
CA VAL A 123 6.30 -11.28 -3.47
C VAL A 123 7.03 -12.36 -2.67
N LEU A 124 8.05 -12.92 -3.31
CA LEU A 124 8.83 -14.02 -2.78
C LEU A 124 10.31 -13.64 -2.79
N GLU A 125 10.95 -13.70 -1.63
CA GLU A 125 12.41 -13.58 -1.56
C GLU A 125 13.03 -14.97 -1.74
N GLY A 126 14.02 -15.06 -2.62
CA GLY A 126 14.75 -16.29 -2.88
C GLY A 126 16.23 -16.00 -3.02
N ASP A 127 17.01 -16.54 -2.07
CA ASP A 127 18.49 -16.56 -2.12
C ASP A 127 19.00 -17.63 -3.12
N THR A 128 18.10 -18.44 -3.68
CA THR A 128 18.41 -19.53 -4.62
C THR A 128 17.23 -19.80 -5.54
N PRO A 129 17.43 -20.07 -6.85
CA PRO A 129 16.35 -20.45 -7.76
C PRO A 129 15.52 -21.62 -7.19
N GLY A 130 14.22 -21.41 -7.00
CA GLY A 130 13.29 -22.45 -6.52
C GLY A 130 13.06 -22.50 -5.01
N ARG A 131 13.75 -21.68 -4.19
CA ARG A 131 13.46 -21.54 -2.76
C ARG A 131 12.93 -20.14 -2.47
N TRP A 132 11.62 -20.04 -2.56
CA TRP A 132 10.88 -18.82 -2.31
C TRP A 132 10.36 -18.80 -0.87
N ARG A 133 10.61 -17.74 -0.10
CA ARG A 133 9.92 -17.49 1.16
C ARG A 133 9.04 -16.26 1.04
N LEU A 134 7.82 -16.37 1.56
CA LEU A 134 7.01 -15.22 1.92
C LEU A 134 7.67 -14.54 3.11
N ILE A 135 8.04 -13.26 2.95
CA ILE A 135 8.35 -12.41 4.09
C ILE A 135 6.99 -11.98 4.66
N SER A 136 6.46 -12.80 5.57
CA SER A 136 5.06 -12.73 6.01
C SER A 136 4.72 -11.48 6.83
N ASP A 137 5.75 -10.86 7.42
CA ASP A 137 5.72 -9.69 8.32
C ASP A 137 5.78 -8.34 7.58
N LEU A 138 5.99 -8.34 6.25
CA LEU A 138 5.91 -7.11 5.47
C LEU A 138 4.50 -6.57 5.48
N THR A 139 4.34 -5.30 5.88
CA THR A 139 3.07 -4.59 5.74
C THR A 139 2.88 -4.16 4.29
N THR A 140 1.68 -4.33 3.75
CA THR A 140 1.33 -3.85 2.40
C THR A 140 -0.05 -3.20 2.39
N ILE A 141 -0.35 -2.40 1.36
CA ILE A 141 -1.70 -1.90 1.10
C ILE A 141 -2.41 -2.88 0.19
N VAL A 142 -3.65 -3.19 0.56
CA VAL A 142 -4.54 -4.05 -0.21
C VAL A 142 -5.33 -3.23 -1.23
N ASN A 143 -5.28 -3.73 -2.45
CA ASN A 143 -6.17 -3.53 -3.59
C ASN A 143 -5.74 -2.58 -4.74
N THR A 144 -6.41 -2.85 -5.87
CA THR A 144 -6.38 -2.34 -7.25
C THR A 144 -5.92 -0.90 -7.44
N LYS A 145 -4.75 -0.78 -8.08
CA LYS A 145 -4.17 0.40 -8.75
C LYS A 145 -4.12 1.68 -7.89
N GLU A 146 -2.99 2.39 -7.98
CA GLU A 146 -2.97 3.75 -7.43
C GLU A 146 -3.98 4.61 -8.21
N ARG A 147 -4.64 5.54 -7.52
CA ARG A 147 -5.52 6.49 -8.19
C ARG A 147 -4.68 7.42 -9.04
N VAL A 148 -4.60 7.10 -10.33
CA VAL A 148 -3.96 7.94 -11.34
C VAL A 148 -5.03 8.83 -11.95
N PRO A 149 -4.90 10.18 -11.88
CA PRO A 149 -5.88 11.06 -12.48
C PRO A 149 -5.90 10.86 -13.99
N GLU A 150 -7.10 10.85 -14.58
CA GLU A 150 -7.35 10.54 -16.01
C GLU A 150 -6.47 11.35 -16.99
N ARG A 151 -6.05 12.56 -16.59
CA ARG A 151 -5.12 13.42 -17.35
C ARG A 151 -3.69 12.89 -17.48
N ALA A 152 -3.24 12.01 -16.61
CA ALA A 152 -1.92 11.39 -16.71
C ALA A 152 -1.87 10.34 -17.84
N LEU A 153 -3.01 9.71 -18.15
CA LEU A 153 -3.13 8.70 -19.21
C LEU A 153 -3.03 9.32 -20.62
N ILE A 154 -3.43 10.58 -20.79
CA ILE A 154 -3.40 11.27 -22.09
C ILE A 154 -1.96 11.58 -22.58
N ARG A 155 -0.98 11.62 -21.66
CA ARG A 155 0.42 11.88 -22.03
C ARG A 155 1.15 10.67 -22.62
N GLU A 156 0.56 9.47 -22.58
CA GLU A 156 1.19 8.25 -23.10
C GLU A 156 0.76 7.88 -24.53
N SER A 157 -0.21 8.60 -25.11
CA SER A 157 -0.76 8.33 -26.45
C SER A 157 -0.30 9.31 -27.54
N SER A 158 0.84 9.99 -27.39
CA SER A 158 1.37 10.96 -28.37
C SER A 158 2.85 10.79 -28.62
#